data_AF-A0A849UPF4-F1
#
_entry.id   AF-A0A849UPF4-F1
#
_cell.length_a   1.000
_cell.length_b   1.000
_cell.length_c   1.000
_cell.angle_alpha   90.00
_cell.angle_beta   90.00
_cell.angle_gamma   90.00
#
_symmetry.space_group_name_H-M   'P 1'
#
loop_
_entity.id
_entity.type
_entity.pdbx_description
1 polymer ?
#
loop_
_entity_poly.entity_id
_entity_poly.type
_entity_poly.pdbx_seq_one_letter_code
_entity_poly.pdbx_strand_id
1 'polypeptide(L)' 'MTKLLIWIGVLVGGWLGWWLGGKMGFSFFGEFIVSSIGSIAGVFIGWKIAQEYF' A
#
# COMPACT_ATOMS: atom_id res chain seq x y z
N MET A 1 12.20 13.39 4.51
CA MET A 1 11.88 12.52 3.37
C MET A 1 10.93 11.38 3.73
N THR A 2 11.04 10.82 4.93
CA THR A 2 10.22 9.70 5.43
C THR A 2 8.70 9.84 5.23
N LYS A 3 8.10 10.99 5.60
CA LYS A 3 6.64 11.17 5.45
C LYS A 3 6.18 11.09 3.99
N LEU A 4 6.96 11.63 3.06
CA LEU A 4 6.62 11.65 1.63
C LEU A 4 6.73 10.25 1.03
N LEU A 5 7.78 9.49 1.38
CA LEU A 5 7.95 8.11 0.94
C LEU A 5 6.87 7.18 1.51
N ILE A 6 6.47 7.38 2.76
CA ILE A 6 5.32 6.68 3.37
C ILE A 6 4.03 7.00 2.59
N TRP A 7 3.77 8.27 2.27
CA TRP A 7 2.59 8.67 1.50
C TRP A 7 2.55 8.01 0.11
N ILE A 8 3.68 8.00 -0.59
CA ILE A 8 3.80 7.30 -1.88
C ILE A 8 3.54 5.81 -1.69
N GLY A 9 4.16 5.19 -0.69
CA GLY A 9 3.99 3.77 -0.38
C GLY A 9 2.54 3.40 -0.11
N VAL A 10 1.82 4.20 0.69
CA VAL A 10 0.40 4.00 0.98
C VAL A 10 -0.45 4.08 -0.30
N LEU A 11 -0.25 5.10 -1.13
CA LEU A 11 -1.03 5.28 -2.36
C LEU A 11 -0.79 4.15 -3.36
N VAL A 12 0.47 3.79 -3.59
CA VAL A 12 0.83 2.71 -4.52
C VAL A 12 0.39 1.35 -3.98
N GLY A 13 0.64 1.08 -2.69
CA GLY A 13 0.27 -0.17 -2.04
C GLY A 13 -1.24 -0.38 -1.98
N GLY A 14 -2.01 0.67 -1.64
CA GLY A 14 -3.47 0.62 -1.66
C GLY A 14 -4.04 0.42 -3.05
N TRP A 15 -3.54 1.16 -4.05
CA TRP A 15 -3.97 0.99 -5.44
C TRP A 15 -3.69 -0.42 -5.98
N LEU A 16 -2.48 -0.95 -5.71
CA LEU A 16 -2.13 -2.34 -6.06
C LEU A 16 -3.01 -3.36 -5.35
N GLY A 17 -3.27 -3.15 -4.05
CA GLY A 17 -4.13 -4.04 -3.28
C GLY A 17 -5.57 -4.05 -3.79
N TRP A 18 -6.10 -2.89 -4.18
CA TRP A 18 -7.42 -2.79 -4.81
C TRP A 18 -7.46 -3.51 -6.16
N TRP A 19 -6.49 -3.25 -7.03
CA TRP A 19 -6.40 -3.87 -8.35
C TRP A 19 -6.27 -5.40 -8.27
N LEU A 20 -5.44 -5.90 -7.34
CA LEU A 20 -5.32 -7.33 -7.07
C LEU A 20 -6.62 -7.91 -6.52
N GLY A 21 -7.30 -7.18 -5.62
CA GLY A 21 -8.58 -7.59 -5.07
C GLY A 21 -9.64 -7.81 -6.15
N GLY A 22 -9.77 -6.86 -7.09
CA GLY A 22 -10.70 -6.98 -8.20
C GLY A 22 -10.34 -8.10 -9.18
N LYS A 23 -9.04 -8.38 -9.38
CA LYS A 23 -8.61 -9.53 -10.18
C LYS A 23 -8.88 -10.88 -9.53
N MET A 24 -8.88 -10.95 -8.20
CA MET A 24 -9.20 -12.17 -7.46
C MET A 24 -10.71 -12.42 -7.34
N GLY A 25 -11.53 -11.53 -7.88
CA GLY A 25 -12.99 -11.63 -7.82
C GLY A 25 -13.55 -11.35 -6.43
N PHE A 26 -12.79 -10.66 -5.57
CA PHE A 26 -13.32 -10.23 -4.28
C PHE A 26 -14.37 -9.14 -4.48
N SER A 27 -15.45 -9.19 -3.70
CA SER A 27 -16.40 -8.09 -3.61
C SER A 27 -15.75 -6.86 -2.96
N PHE A 28 -16.42 -5.71 -3.02
CA PHE A 28 -15.96 -4.43 -2.46
C PHE A 28 -15.26 -4.54 -1.09
N PHE A 29 -15.82 -5.30 -0.15
CA PHE A 29 -15.25 -5.44 1.19
C PHE A 29 -13.89 -6.19 1.18
N GLY A 30 -13.75 -7.19 0.31
CA GLY A 30 -12.48 -7.88 0.13
C GLY A 30 -11.45 -7.01 -0.58
N GLU A 31 -11.84 -6.27 -1.63
CA GLU A 31 -10.98 -5.28 -2.29
C GLU A 31 -10.48 -4.21 -1.31
N PHE A 32 -11.38 -3.73 -0.44
CA PHE A 32 -11.05 -2.76 0.60
C PHE A 32 -10.06 -3.32 1.63
N ILE A 33 -10.24 -4.58 2.07
CA ILE A 33 -9.31 -5.23 2.98
C ILE A 33 -7.93 -5.40 2.32
N VAL A 34 -7.87 -5.90 1.08
CA VAL A 34 -6.60 -6.11 0.37
C VAL A 34 -5.89 -4.78 0.10
N SER A 35 -6.64 -3.73 -0.28
CA SER A 35 -6.13 -2.35 -0.39
C SER A 35 -5.60 -1.82 0.94
N SER A 36 -6.30 -2.07 2.05
CA SER A 36 -5.86 -1.64 3.38
C SER A 36 -4.56 -2.33 3.80
N ILE A 37 -4.44 -3.64 3.53
CA ILE A 37 -3.19 -4.40 3.78
C ILE A 37 -2.06 -3.84 2.91
N GLY A 38 -2.32 -3.61 1.63
CA GLY A 38 -1.35 -3.02 0.70
C GLY A 38 -0.88 -1.63 1.16
N SER A 39 -1.79 -0.82 1.69
CA SER A 39 -1.50 0.51 2.25
C SER A 39 -0.58 0.43 3.46
N ILE A 40 -0.86 -0.49 4.40
CA ILE A 40 -0.03 -0.72 5.60
C ILE A 40 1.36 -1.23 5.20
N ALA A 41 1.44 -2.17 4.26
CA ALA A 41 2.72 -2.63 3.71
C ALA A 41 3.50 -1.47 3.06
N GLY A 42 2.79 -0.58 2.36
CA GLY A 42 3.32 0.65 1.80
C GLY A 42 3.94 1.59 2.83
N VAL A 43 3.33 1.75 4.00
CA VAL A 43 3.91 2.51 5.12
C VAL A 43 5.25 1.92 5.53
N PHE A 44 5.30 0.60 5.74
CA PHE A 44 6.52 -0.08 6.20
C PHE A 44 7.66 0.03 5.17
N ILE A 45 7.36 -0.21 3.89
CA ILE A 45 8.33 -0.11 2.80
C ILE A 45 8.82 1.34 2.66
N GLY A 46 7.91 2.32 2.63
CA GLY A 46 8.26 3.73 2.51
C GLY A 46 9.09 4.23 3.69
N TRP A 47 8.79 3.78 4.91
CA TRP A 47 9.58 4.06 6.09
C TRP A 47 10.98 3.44 6.00
N LYS A 48 11.08 2.16 5.62
CA LYS A 48 12.35 1.44 5.54
C LYS A 48 13.28 2.05 4.48
N ILE A 49 12.76 2.34 3.28
CA ILE A 49 13.53 3.02 2.22
C ILE A 49 14.01 4.38 2.71
N ALA A 50 13.17 5.12 3.44
CA ALA A 50 13.57 6.40 3.98
C ALA A 50 14.68 6.34 5.02
N GLN A 51 14.84 5.22 5.75
CA GLN A 51 15.94 5.04 6.70
C GLN A 51 17.23 4.55 6.05
N GLU A 52 17.12 3.73 5.01
CA GLU A 52 18.29 3.14 4.34
C GLU A 52 18.94 4.12 3.35
N TYR A 53 18.18 5.04 2.75
CA TYR A 53 18.64 5.86 1.63
C TYR A 53 18.58 7.39 1.86
N PHE A 54 18.04 7.86 3.00
CA PHE A 54 17.87 9.30 3.29
C PHE A 54 18.10 9.63 4.77
#